data_AF-A0A814TB40-F1
#
_entry.id   AF-A0A814TB40-F1
#
_cell.length_a   1.000
_cell.length_b   1.000
_cell.length_c   1.000
_cell.angle_alpha   90.00
_cell.angle_beta   90.00
_cell.angle_gamma   90.00
#
_symmetry.space_group_name_H-M   'P 1'
#
loop_
_entity.id
_entity.type
_entity.pdbx_description
1 polymer ?
#
loop_
_entity_poly.entity_id
_entity_poly.type
_entity_poly.pdbx_seq_one_letter_code
_entity_poly.pdbx_strand_id
1 'polypeptide(L)'
;MQCNGAQGHFSVEKPSFAKQICYCVSKIHFVTSSGPIVRLVINEPDMFADILSRNNAQNYIKSSFANTVFRLIIGNYNLLVAEDNKYKRAGRLLNLPFHHTNLNSMVSIFVDRREKCVDSI
;
A
#
# COMPACT_ATOMS: atom_id res chain seq x y z
N MET A 1 53.44 -17.62 -13.94
CA MET A 1 52.60 -18.42 -13.01
C MET A 1 51.35 -17.60 -12.70
N GLN A 2 50.23 -18.03 -13.27
CA GLN A 2 48.87 -17.57 -12.95
C GLN A 2 48.40 -18.21 -11.65
N CYS A 3 47.64 -17.47 -10.85
CA CYS A 3 46.53 -17.94 -10.00
C CYS A 3 45.65 -16.69 -9.75
N ASN A 4 44.63 -16.42 -10.57
CA ASN A 4 43.23 -16.88 -10.46
C ASN A 4 42.57 -16.59 -9.11
N GLY A 5 41.52 -15.77 -9.16
CA GLY A 5 40.70 -15.41 -8.02
C GLY A 5 39.68 -16.45 -7.62
N ALA A 6 39.01 -16.19 -6.50
CA ALA A 6 37.69 -16.70 -6.19
C ALA A 6 37.07 -15.89 -5.03
N GLN A 7 35.88 -15.37 -5.32
CA GLN A 7 34.70 -15.42 -4.46
C GLN A 7 34.75 -14.57 -3.17
N GLY A 8 34.32 -13.32 -3.35
CA GLY A 8 33.69 -12.55 -2.28
C GLY A 8 32.44 -13.27 -1.78
N HIS A 9 32.58 -13.90 -0.62
CA HIS A 9 31.49 -14.46 0.15
C HIS A 9 30.68 -13.29 0.73
N PHE A 10 29.69 -12.80 -0.02
CA PHE A 10 28.71 -11.85 0.52
C PHE A 10 27.75 -12.64 1.41
N SER A 11 28.19 -12.91 2.64
CA SER A 11 27.29 -13.30 3.71
C SER A 11 26.29 -12.16 3.90
N VAL A 12 25.07 -12.36 3.43
CA VAL A 12 23.92 -11.57 3.84
C VAL A 12 23.69 -11.89 5.31
N GLU A 13 24.41 -11.16 6.16
CA GLU A 13 24.16 -11.07 7.57
C GLU A 13 22.72 -10.56 7.72
N LYS A 14 21.81 -11.47 8.10
CA LYS A 14 20.41 -11.13 8.37
C LYS A 14 20.42 -9.98 9.38
N PRO A 15 19.85 -8.80 9.06
CA PRO A 15 19.70 -7.77 10.08
C PRO A 15 18.68 -8.26 11.11
N SER A 16 19.21 -8.81 12.20
CA SER A 16 18.53 -9.13 13.45
C SER A 16 18.04 -7.87 14.21
N PHE A 17 17.75 -6.78 13.49
CA PHE A 17 17.32 -5.49 14.05
C PHE A 17 15.82 -5.23 13.86
N ALA A 18 15.09 -6.08 13.15
CA ALA A 18 13.64 -5.90 12.92
C ALA A 18 12.75 -6.28 14.12
N LYS A 19 13.32 -6.74 15.24
CA LYS A 19 12.55 -7.17 16.43
C LYS A 19 12.52 -6.18 17.59
N GLN A 20 13.17 -5.01 17.47
CA GLN A 20 13.35 -4.12 18.62
C GLN A 20 13.09 -2.64 18.32
N ILE A 21 12.10 -2.36 17.47
CA ILE A 21 11.34 -1.10 17.56
C ILE A 21 10.01 -1.49 18.19
N CYS A 22 10.09 -1.84 19.47
CA CYS A 22 8.94 -2.06 20.31
C CYS A 22 8.28 -0.70 20.56
N TYR A 23 7.25 -0.41 19.76
CA TYR A 23 6.03 0.29 20.11
C TYR A 23 6.07 1.18 21.37
N CYS A 24 6.50 2.43 21.20
CA CYS A 24 5.95 3.55 21.95
C CYS A 24 5.18 4.48 20.98
N VAL A 25 4.26 3.92 20.20
CA VAL A 25 3.24 4.75 19.54
C VAL A 25 2.19 5.02 20.60
N SER A 26 2.31 6.17 21.24
CA SER A 26 1.35 6.68 22.20
C SER A 26 -0.05 6.61 21.60
N LYS A 27 -0.99 5.98 22.31
CA LYS A 27 -2.38 5.79 21.88
C LYS A 27 -3.11 7.13 21.88
N ILE A 28 -3.02 7.86 20.78
CA ILE A 28 -3.68 9.16 20.63
C ILE A 28 -4.88 8.95 19.71
N HIS A 29 -6.05 8.82 20.33
CA HIS A 29 -7.33 8.97 19.65
C HIS A 29 -7.82 10.38 19.92
N PHE A 30 -8.12 11.13 18.87
CA PHE A 30 -8.67 12.47 19.06
C PHE A 30 -9.87 12.67 18.13
N VAL A 31 -10.91 13.26 18.72
CA VAL A 31 -12.12 13.63 18.01
C VAL A 31 -11.98 15.10 17.64
N THR A 32 -12.12 15.40 16.36
CA THR A 32 -12.16 16.77 15.85
C THR A 32 -13.56 17.07 15.35
N SER A 33 -14.12 18.19 15.76
CA SER A 33 -15.41 18.69 15.25
C SER A 33 -15.18 19.92 14.39
N SER A 34 -15.64 19.87 13.15
CA SER A 34 -15.69 21.03 12.25
C SER A 34 -17.15 21.28 11.87
N GLY A 35 -17.85 22.12 12.64
CA GLY A 35 -19.29 22.36 12.47
C GLY A 35 -20.11 21.10 12.76
N PRO A 36 -21.09 20.72 11.91
CA PRO A 36 -21.92 19.53 12.12
C PRO A 36 -21.18 18.21 11.84
N ILE A 37 -19.92 18.26 11.41
CA ILE A 37 -19.11 17.10 11.07
C ILE A 37 -18.19 16.76 12.23
N VAL A 38 -18.36 15.56 12.79
CA VAL A 38 -17.46 14.98 13.78
C VAL A 38 -16.56 13.97 13.09
N ARG A 39 -15.25 14.09 13.29
CA ARG A 39 -14.23 13.20 12.72
C ARG A 39 -13.44 12.53 13.84
N LEU A 40 -13.37 11.22 13.80
CA LEU A 40 -12.52 10.42 14.68
C LEU A 40 -11.21 10.13 13.95
N VAL A 41 -10.08 10.55 14.51
CA VAL A 41 -8.75 10.18 14.02
C VAL A 41 -8.21 9.07 14.90
N ILE A 42 -7.97 7.93 14.26
CA ILE A 42 -7.46 6.71 14.88
C ILE A 42 -6.02 6.56 14.43
N ASN A 43 -5.09 6.53 15.38
CA ASN A 43 -3.67 6.31 15.09
C ASN A 43 -3.17 4.93 15.53
N GLU A 44 -4.06 4.06 16.02
CA GLU A 44 -3.71 2.73 16.51
C GLU A 44 -3.78 1.68 15.39
N PRO A 45 -2.67 0.98 15.06
CA PRO A 45 -2.61 0.02 13.96
C PRO A 45 -3.60 -1.15 14.12
N ASP A 46 -3.77 -1.64 15.35
CA ASP A 46 -4.66 -2.77 15.64
C ASP A 46 -6.13 -2.41 15.39
N MET A 47 -6.51 -1.16 15.66
CA MET A 47 -7.86 -0.68 15.38
C MET A 47 -8.12 -0.53 13.89
N PHE A 48 -7.11 -0.20 13.08
CA PHE A 48 -7.28 -0.19 11.62
C PHE A 48 -7.61 -1.58 11.09
N ALA A 49 -6.93 -2.62 11.61
CA ALA A 49 -7.20 -3.99 11.21
C ALA A 49 -8.64 -4.40 11.54
N ASP A 50 -9.16 -3.99 12.70
CA ASP A 50 -10.53 -4.29 13.12
C ASP A 50 -11.58 -3.50 12.31
N ILE A 51 -11.36 -2.21 12.08
CA ILE A 51 -12.26 -1.34 11.30
C ILE A 51 -12.32 -1.76 9.83
N LEU A 52 -11.16 -2.08 9.26
CA LEU A 52 -11.04 -2.53 7.87
C LEU A 52 -11.26 -4.05 7.70
N SER A 53 -11.58 -4.76 8.79
CA SER A 53 -11.90 -6.19 8.75
C SER A 53 -13.15 -6.43 7.91
N ARG A 54 -13.21 -7.58 7.23
CA ARG A 54 -14.37 -7.97 6.42
C ARG A 54 -15.69 -7.98 7.20
N ASN A 55 -15.63 -8.21 8.51
CA ASN A 55 -16.80 -8.25 9.38
C ASN A 55 -17.40 -6.85 9.63
N ASN A 56 -16.54 -5.84 9.70
CA ASN A 56 -16.92 -4.46 10.03
C ASN A 56 -16.96 -3.54 8.80
N ALA A 57 -16.34 -3.93 7.69
CA ALA A 57 -16.23 -3.12 6.48
C ALA A 57 -17.58 -2.65 5.91
N GLN A 58 -18.66 -3.42 6.12
CA GLN A 58 -20.01 -3.06 5.70
C GLN A 58 -20.66 -1.94 6.52
N ASN A 59 -20.13 -1.65 7.72
CA ASN A 59 -20.64 -0.60 8.61
C ASN A 59 -20.06 0.77 8.28
N TYR A 60 -19.04 0.83 7.42
CA TYR A 60 -18.33 2.06 7.07
C TYR A 60 -18.50 2.38 5.59
N ILE A 61 -18.98 3.59 5.30
CA ILE A 61 -19.07 4.12 3.94
C ILE A 61 -17.97 5.14 3.69
N LYS A 62 -17.58 5.27 2.42
CA LYS A 62 -16.65 6.33 2.02
C LYS A 62 -17.34 7.68 2.18
N SER A 63 -16.60 8.67 2.67
CA SER A 63 -17.14 10.03 2.82
C SER A 63 -17.62 10.55 1.47
N SER A 64 -18.88 11.00 1.40
CA SER A 64 -19.47 11.59 0.19
C SER A 64 -18.67 12.79 -0.31
N PHE A 65 -18.13 13.59 0.62
CA PHE A 65 -17.24 14.70 0.29
C PHE A 65 -15.95 14.23 -0.38
N ALA A 66 -15.26 13.25 0.21
CA ALA A 66 -14.05 12.68 -0.37
C ALA A 66 -14.34 12.07 -1.76
N ASN A 67 -15.43 11.32 -1.90
CA ASN A 67 -15.86 10.75 -3.17
C ASN A 67 -16.08 11.83 -4.23
N THR A 68 -16.68 12.97 -3.87
CA THR A 68 -16.93 14.08 -4.81
C THR A 68 -15.62 14.69 -5.31
N VAL A 69 -14.67 14.94 -4.40
CA VAL A 69 -13.37 15.49 -4.76
C VAL A 69 -12.57 14.50 -5.61
N PHE A 70 -12.49 13.23 -5.22
CA PHE A 70 -11.76 12.21 -5.96
C PHE A 70 -12.38 11.89 -7.33
N ARG A 71 -13.71 11.99 -7.47
CA ARG A 71 -14.39 11.84 -8.76
C ARG A 71 -13.94 12.86 -9.78
N LEU A 72 -13.72 14.10 -9.35
CA LEU A 72 -13.29 15.17 -10.24
C LEU A 72 -11.85 14.97 -10.74
N ILE A 73 -10.98 14.43 -9.89
CA ILE A 73 -9.55 14.28 -10.22
C ILE A 73 -9.30 13.03 -11.06
N ILE A 74 -9.83 11.89 -10.61
CA ILE A 74 -9.43 10.57 -11.15
C ILE A 74 -10.51 10.04 -12.10
N GLY A 75 -11.76 10.50 -11.95
CA GLY A 75 -12.91 10.05 -12.73
C GLY A 75 -13.83 9.08 -11.99
N ASN A 76 -15.01 8.83 -12.57
CA ASN A 76 -16.11 8.09 -11.93
C ASN A 76 -15.89 6.58 -11.76
N TYR A 77 -14.94 5.98 -12.49
CA TYR A 77 -14.76 4.53 -12.58
C TYR A 77 -13.51 4.03 -11.85
N ASN A 78 -13.08 4.72 -10.79
CA ASN A 78 -11.89 4.37 -10.02
C ASN A 78 -12.19 3.57 -8.77
N LEU A 79 -11.23 2.74 -8.36
CA LEU A 79 -11.33 1.89 -7.17
C LEU A 79 -11.53 2.71 -5.88
N LEU A 80 -10.92 3.91 -5.82
CA LEU A 80 -11.04 4.82 -4.68
C LEU A 80 -12.45 5.38 -4.52
N VAL A 81 -13.21 5.48 -5.60
CA VAL A 81 -14.56 6.06 -5.62
C VAL A 81 -15.65 4.99 -5.69
N ALA A 82 -15.35 3.85 -6.30
CA ALA A 82 -16.31 2.77 -6.50
C ALA A 82 -16.73 2.16 -5.15
N GLU A 83 -18.01 1.82 -5.07
CA GLU A 83 -18.64 1.16 -3.92
C GLU A 83 -19.18 -0.22 -4.34
N ASP A 84 -19.26 -1.12 -3.36
CA ASP A 84 -19.82 -2.47 -3.45
C ASP A 84 -19.43 -3.27 -4.70
N ASN A 85 -20.39 -3.47 -5.61
CA ASN A 85 -20.23 -4.32 -6.78
C ASN A 85 -19.27 -3.72 -7.81
N LYS A 86 -19.24 -2.38 -7.92
CA LYS A 86 -18.28 -1.70 -8.81
C LYS A 86 -16.87 -1.84 -8.26
N TYR A 87 -16.71 -1.73 -6.93
CA TYR A 87 -15.44 -1.95 -6.26
C TYR A 87 -14.94 -3.38 -6.45
N LYS A 88 -15.79 -4.39 -6.19
CA LYS A 88 -15.43 -5.81 -6.39
C LYS A 88 -15.07 -6.11 -7.84
N ARG A 89 -15.82 -5.58 -8.81
CA ARG A 89 -15.53 -5.76 -10.23
C ARG A 89 -14.21 -5.13 -10.63
N ALA A 90 -13.98 -3.87 -10.27
CA ALA A 90 -12.73 -3.17 -10.57
C ALA A 90 -11.53 -3.82 -9.86
N GLY A 91 -11.71 -4.30 -8.62
CA GLY A 91 -10.69 -5.03 -7.89
C GLY A 91 -10.30 -6.36 -8.54
N ARG A 92 -11.27 -7.10 -9.10
CA ARG A 92 -10.97 -8.32 -9.88
C ARG A 92 -10.16 -8.02 -11.13
N LEU A 93 -10.46 -6.93 -11.84
CA LEU A 93 -9.73 -6.52 -13.03
C LEU A 93 -8.29 -6.10 -12.69
N LEU A 94 -8.09 -5.40 -11.56
CA LEU A 94 -6.75 -5.02 -11.10
C LEU A 94 -5.95 -6.22 -10.58
N ASN A 95 -6.58 -7.18 -9.89
CA ASN A 95 -5.85 -8.32 -9.34
C ASN A 95 -5.19 -9.21 -10.40
N LEU A 96 -5.68 -9.24 -11.65
CA LEU A 96 -5.06 -10.03 -12.73
C LEU A 96 -3.60 -9.61 -12.99
N PRO A 97 -3.29 -8.36 -13.35
CA PRO A 97 -1.91 -7.93 -13.59
C PRO A 97 -1.05 -7.91 -12.33
N PHE A 98 -1.65 -7.68 -11.14
CA PHE A 98 -0.93 -7.68 -9.86
C PHE A 98 -0.81 -9.05 -9.21
N HIS A 99 -1.09 -10.14 -9.94
CA HIS A 99 -0.83 -11.48 -9.46
C HIS A 99 0.68 -11.74 -9.38
N HIS A 100 1.14 -12.49 -8.37
CA HIS A 100 2.58 -12.71 -8.10
C HIS A 100 3.38 -13.17 -9.34
N THR A 101 2.81 -14.04 -10.16
CA THR A 101 3.41 -14.52 -11.41
C THR A 101 3.64 -13.41 -12.44
N ASN A 102 2.67 -12.50 -12.56
CA ASN A 102 2.73 -11.37 -13.49
C ASN A 102 3.61 -10.24 -12.95
N LEU A 103 3.62 -10.04 -11.63
CA LEU A 103 4.54 -9.12 -10.98
C LEU A 103 6.00 -9.53 -11.22
N ASN A 104 6.31 -10.82 -11.05
CA ASN A 104 7.67 -11.31 -11.27
C ASN A 104 8.15 -11.12 -12.72
N SER A 105 7.26 -11.27 -13.71
CA SER A 105 7.62 -10.98 -15.10
C SER A 105 7.77 -9.49 -15.39
N MET A 106 7.11 -8.60 -14.62
CA MET A 106 7.31 -7.15 -14.73
C MET A 106 8.61 -6.67 -14.09
N VAL A 107 9.18 -7.39 -13.11
CA VAL A 107 10.44 -7.00 -12.45
C VAL A 107 11.56 -6.81 -13.46
N SER A 108 11.70 -7.70 -14.45
CA SER A 108 12.74 -7.57 -15.49
C SER A 108 12.58 -6.31 -16.32
N ILE A 109 11.34 -5.91 -16.63
CA ILE A 109 11.03 -4.66 -17.35
C ILE A 109 11.44 -3.45 -16.50
N PHE A 110 11.16 -3.48 -15.20
CA PHE A 110 11.56 -2.38 -14.30
C PHE A 110 13.07 -2.25 -14.19
N VAL A 111 13.80 -3.37 -14.14
CA VAL A 111 15.28 -3.37 -14.12
C VAL A 111 15.83 -2.79 -15.42
N ASP A 112 15.36 -3.27 -16.58
CA ASP A 112 15.77 -2.74 -17.90
C ASP A 112 15.48 -1.23 -18.04
N ARG A 113 14.33 -0.77 -17.56
CA ARG A 113 13.99 0.67 -17.57
C ARG A 113 14.86 1.48 -16.62
N ARG A 114 15.20 0.92 -15.47
CA ARG A 114 16.09 1.56 -14.50
C ARG A 114 17.48 1.74 -15.11
N GLU A 115 18.04 0.69 -15.70
CA GLU A 115 19.36 0.72 -16.35
C GLU A 115 19.39 1.80 -17.44
N LYS A 116 18.40 1.83 -18.34
CA LYS A 116 18.28 2.87 -19.37
C LYS A 116 18.16 4.29 -18.82
N CYS A 117 17.53 4.46 -17.66
CA CYS A 117 17.39 5.77 -17.03
C CYS A 117 18.69 6.23 -16.37
N VAL A 118 19.42 5.30 -15.74
CA VAL A 118 20.75 5.57 -15.16
C VAL A 118 21.76 5.90 -16.26
N ASP A 119 21.75 5.17 -17.39
CA ASP A 119 22.66 5.42 -18.51
C ASP A 119 22.35 6.72 -19.28
N SER A 120 21.17 7.31 -19.06
CA SER A 120 20.75 8.57 -19.69
C SER A 120 21.14 9.83 -18.90
N ILE A 121 21.77 9.66 -17.74
CA ILE A 121 22.27 10.73 -16.85
C ILE A 121 23.77 10.86 -17.03
#